data_AF-A0A0F9D0U6-F1
#
_entry.id   AF-A0A0F9D0U6-F1
#
_cell.length_a   1.000
_cell.length_b   1.000
_cell.length_c   1.000
_cell.angle_alpha   90.00
_cell.angle_beta   90.00
_cell.angle_gamma   90.00
#
_symmetry.space_group_name_H-M   'P 1'
#
loop_
_entity.id
_entity.type
_entity.pdbx_description
1 polymer ?
#
loop_
_entity_poly.entity_id
_entity_poly.type
_entity_poly.pdbx_seq_one_letter_code
_entity_poly.pdbx_strand_id
1 'polypeptide(L)'
;MVAGYEAFWQHYAAMSPALRFFYEILLHNQPCHLYVDVDADLTLNPDIDERHLLHTLLDECVRLLIELGAVERADQVRVVALDASKPGKLSKHYVFRLAGGGVVFRNAYHCGAFVRRLRQRVLRSYGLEVERNPFFVRKLESDRTCPGHSIEVREFLVDKGVYTRNRNFRLWRSVKETARDRPLLREGEPGDAPLCKLTFFDCLVQRTAPDARLFDCLEQDDSTPRSTTAAVVPAPAAAAPDAKKRVPASIRTADTTADAALRAHYEHVYPFQAVYELFGGHARRCTSGRCTRTGTPARGTPTWCSTAS
;
A
#
# COMPACT_ATOMS: atom_id res chain seq x y z
N MET A 1 -7.09 8.72 12.63
CA MET A 1 -7.21 7.80 13.78
C MET A 1 -5.83 7.32 14.16
N VAL A 2 -5.53 7.27 15.46
CA VAL A 2 -4.28 6.73 16.02
C VAL A 2 -4.65 5.60 16.95
N ALA A 3 -4.06 4.43 16.77
CA ALA A 3 -4.30 3.25 17.58
C ALA A 3 -3.12 2.27 17.46
N GLY A 4 -2.93 1.39 18.45
CA GLY A 4 -2.07 0.23 18.27
C GLY A 4 -2.64 -0.75 17.23
N TYR A 5 -1.77 -1.52 16.56
CA TYR A 5 -2.19 -2.47 15.52
C TYR A 5 -3.28 -3.44 15.98
N GLU A 6 -3.19 -3.93 17.21
CA GLU A 6 -4.15 -4.87 17.80
C GLU A 6 -5.52 -4.23 18.03
N ALA A 7 -5.55 -3.08 18.68
CA ALA A 7 -6.79 -2.35 18.94
C ALA A 7 -7.47 -1.91 17.63
N PHE A 8 -6.67 -1.46 16.66
CA PHE A 8 -7.20 -1.13 15.34
C PHE A 8 -7.79 -2.35 14.64
N TRP A 9 -7.09 -3.49 14.64
CA TRP A 9 -7.61 -4.72 14.04
C TRP A 9 -8.95 -5.13 14.64
N GLN A 10 -9.10 -5.11 15.96
CA GLN A 10 -10.36 -5.46 16.63
C GLN A 10 -11.52 -4.58 16.14
N HIS A 11 -11.28 -3.26 16.04
CA HIS A 11 -12.27 -2.33 15.53
C HIS A 11 -12.56 -2.55 14.03
N TYR A 12 -11.51 -2.69 13.23
CA TYR A 12 -11.59 -2.88 11.78
C TYR A 12 -12.35 -4.17 11.41
N ALA A 13 -12.09 -5.26 12.13
CA ALA A 13 -12.71 -6.55 11.89
C ALA A 13 -14.19 -6.57 12.25
N ALA A 14 -14.59 -5.82 13.28
CA ALA A 14 -16.00 -5.66 13.68
C ALA A 14 -16.79 -4.71 12.76
N MET A 15 -16.11 -3.92 11.93
CA MET A 15 -16.75 -2.93 11.07
C MET A 15 -17.42 -3.57 9.85
N SER A 16 -18.59 -3.05 9.46
CA SER A 16 -19.24 -3.41 8.20
C SER A 16 -18.31 -3.14 7.00
N PRO A 17 -18.19 -4.06 6.02
CA PRO A 17 -17.32 -3.87 4.85
C PRO A 17 -17.52 -2.54 4.12
N ALA A 18 -18.77 -2.07 4.01
CA ALA A 18 -19.12 -0.82 3.33
C ALA A 18 -18.62 0.46 4.04
N LEU A 19 -18.07 0.34 5.25
CA LEU A 19 -17.52 1.45 6.03
C LEU A 19 -15.99 1.43 6.11
N ARG A 20 -15.33 0.42 5.53
CA ARG A 20 -13.88 0.26 5.59
C ARG A 20 -13.19 1.17 4.58
N PHE A 21 -13.08 2.46 4.87
CA PHE A 21 -12.37 3.45 4.05
C PHE A 21 -10.98 3.79 4.59
N PHE A 22 -10.22 2.77 5.02
CA PHE A 22 -8.98 2.98 5.76
C PHE A 22 -7.74 2.85 4.90
N TYR A 23 -6.78 3.71 5.22
CA TYR A 23 -5.45 3.78 4.62
C TYR A 23 -4.40 3.76 5.74
N GLU A 24 -3.31 3.04 5.52
CA GLU A 24 -2.06 3.18 6.27
C GLU A 24 -1.41 4.50 5.86
N ILE A 25 -0.99 5.32 6.83
CA ILE A 25 -0.19 6.52 6.54
C ILE A 25 1.28 6.10 6.64
N LEU A 26 1.94 6.00 5.49
CA LEU A 26 3.35 5.61 5.40
C LEU A 26 4.25 6.77 5.81
N LEU A 27 4.75 6.71 7.05
CA LEU A 27 5.63 7.72 7.61
C LEU A 27 6.99 7.70 6.92
N HIS A 28 7.44 8.87 6.46
CA HIS A 28 8.62 8.97 5.58
C HIS A 28 9.95 8.49 6.17
N ASN A 29 10.12 8.50 7.50
CA ASN A 29 11.36 8.09 8.17
C ASN A 29 11.24 6.73 8.86
N GLN A 30 10.22 5.94 8.52
CA GLN A 30 10.00 4.64 9.13
C GLN A 30 10.37 3.50 8.16
N PRO A 31 11.03 2.43 8.66
CA PRO A 31 11.28 1.23 7.88
C PRO A 31 10.00 0.66 7.28
N CYS A 32 10.12 0.10 6.08
CA CYS A 32 8.98 -0.51 5.42
C CYS A 32 9.37 -1.73 4.60
N HIS A 33 8.42 -2.63 4.41
CA HIS A 33 8.51 -3.65 3.38
C HIS A 33 8.54 -2.98 2.00
N LEU A 34 9.24 -3.57 1.04
CA LEU A 34 9.12 -3.11 -0.35
C LEU A 34 7.67 -3.28 -0.78
N TYR A 35 7.11 -2.24 -1.38
CA TYR A 35 5.78 -2.28 -1.96
C TYR A 35 5.81 -1.70 -3.36
N VAL A 36 4.97 -2.25 -4.24
CA VAL A 36 4.85 -1.87 -5.65
C VAL A 36 3.36 -1.67 -5.94
N ASP A 37 3.02 -0.52 -6.50
CA ASP A 37 1.65 -0.20 -6.93
C ASP A 37 1.59 -0.22 -8.46
N VAL A 38 0.70 -1.03 -9.00
CA VAL A 38 0.48 -1.18 -10.44
C VAL A 38 -0.89 -0.64 -10.79
N ASP A 39 -0.91 0.34 -11.71
CA ASP A 39 -2.14 0.96 -12.20
C ASP A 39 -2.05 1.14 -13.72
N ALA A 40 -2.98 0.52 -14.44
CA ALA A 40 -3.12 0.69 -15.88
C ALA A 40 -4.60 0.71 -16.30
N ASP A 41 -4.89 1.53 -17.30
CA ASP A 41 -6.17 1.50 -18.01
C ASP A 41 -6.08 0.46 -19.13
N LEU A 42 -6.79 -0.66 -18.97
CA LEU A 42 -6.78 -1.75 -19.94
C LEU A 42 -7.62 -1.41 -21.18
N THR A 43 -8.51 -0.41 -21.11
CA THR A 43 -9.24 0.06 -22.30
C THR A 43 -8.32 0.81 -23.24
N LEU A 44 -7.35 1.55 -22.70
CA LEU A 44 -6.27 2.15 -23.48
C LEU A 44 -5.22 1.12 -23.87
N ASN A 45 -5.10 0.00 -23.16
CA ASN A 45 -4.05 -0.99 -23.39
C ASN A 45 -4.61 -2.39 -23.66
N PRO A 46 -5.43 -2.60 -24.72
CA PRO A 46 -6.07 -3.88 -25.01
C PRO A 46 -5.09 -5.00 -25.35
N ASP A 47 -3.87 -4.65 -25.76
CA ASP A 47 -2.85 -5.61 -26.21
C ASP A 47 -2.02 -6.21 -25.05
N ILE A 48 -2.26 -5.78 -23.81
CA ILE A 48 -1.54 -6.27 -22.63
C ILE A 48 -2.03 -7.66 -22.24
N ASP A 49 -1.14 -8.65 -22.29
CA ASP A 49 -1.29 -9.89 -21.51
C ASP A 49 -0.95 -9.58 -20.04
N GLU A 50 -1.99 -9.27 -19.25
CA GLU A 50 -1.86 -8.91 -17.83
C GLU A 50 -1.07 -9.96 -17.05
N ARG A 51 -1.41 -11.24 -17.24
CA ARG A 51 -0.82 -12.33 -16.46
C ARG A 51 0.67 -12.44 -16.75
N HIS A 52 1.04 -12.45 -18.03
CA HIS A 52 2.44 -12.55 -18.43
C HIS A 52 3.23 -11.31 -18.00
N LEU A 53 2.68 -10.11 -18.20
CA LEU A 53 3.34 -8.85 -17.84
C LEU A 53 3.61 -8.74 -16.34
N LEU A 54 2.61 -9.07 -15.51
CA LEU A 54 2.76 -9.03 -14.04
C LEU A 54 3.71 -10.10 -13.53
N HIS A 55 3.66 -11.32 -14.06
CA HIS A 55 4.62 -12.37 -13.71
C HIS A 55 6.06 -11.92 -14.01
N THR A 56 6.27 -11.38 -15.21
CA THR A 56 7.58 -10.88 -15.64
C THR A 56 8.03 -9.69 -14.79
N LEU A 57 7.13 -8.78 -14.41
CA LEU A 57 7.42 -7.68 -13.50
C LEU A 57 7.91 -8.18 -12.13
N LEU A 58 7.23 -9.18 -11.56
CA LEU A 58 7.61 -9.75 -10.26
C LEU A 58 8.94 -10.49 -10.35
N ASP A 59 9.20 -11.21 -11.44
CA ASP A 59 10.50 -11.83 -11.69
C ASP A 59 11.63 -10.80 -11.78
N GLU A 60 11.42 -9.68 -12.48
CA GLU A 60 12.41 -8.61 -12.55
C GLU A 60 12.62 -7.92 -11.18
N CYS A 61 11.57 -7.79 -10.37
CA CYS A 61 11.70 -7.35 -8.98
C CYS A 61 12.61 -8.29 -8.18
N VAL A 62 12.36 -9.61 -8.24
CA VAL A 62 13.15 -10.61 -7.50
C VAL A 62 14.60 -10.64 -7.98
N ARG A 63 14.84 -10.61 -9.29
CA ARG A 63 16.20 -10.55 -9.85
C ARG A 63 16.95 -9.31 -9.38
N LEU A 64 16.29 -8.16 -9.39
CA LEU A 64 16.90 -6.91 -8.90
C LEU A 64 17.16 -6.95 -7.40
N LEU A 65 16.27 -7.53 -6.59
CA LEU A 65 16.50 -7.70 -5.15
C LEU A 65 17.74 -8.56 -4.85
N ILE A 66 17.96 -9.61 -5.64
CA ILE A 66 19.16 -10.46 -5.54
C ILE A 66 20.40 -9.70 -5.99
N GLU A 67 20.34 -9.04 -7.16
CA GLU A 67 21.45 -8.25 -7.72
C GLU A 67 21.95 -7.18 -6.75
N LEU A 68 21.02 -6.54 -6.03
CA LEU A 68 21.34 -5.49 -5.05
C LEU A 68 21.72 -6.04 -3.66
N GLY A 69 21.71 -7.36 -3.44
CA GLY A 69 22.04 -7.98 -2.16
C GLY A 69 21.01 -7.75 -1.05
N ALA A 70 19.75 -7.44 -1.40
CA ALA A 70 18.67 -7.38 -0.42
C ALA A 70 18.36 -8.79 0.12
N VAL A 71 18.40 -9.78 -0.77
CA VAL A 71 18.27 -11.23 -0.51
C VAL A 71 19.31 -11.98 -1.34
N GLU A 72 19.59 -13.23 -0.99
CA GLU A 72 20.54 -14.09 -1.72
C GLU A 72 19.83 -14.97 -2.76
N ARG A 73 18.58 -15.36 -2.48
CA ARG A 73 17.81 -16.30 -3.30
C ARG A 73 16.36 -15.89 -3.44
N ALA A 74 15.74 -16.34 -4.53
CA ALA A 74 14.34 -16.06 -4.84
C ALA A 74 13.36 -16.61 -3.80
N ASP A 75 13.66 -17.76 -3.19
CA ASP A 75 12.81 -18.39 -2.16
C ASP A 75 12.75 -17.61 -0.85
N GLN A 76 13.65 -16.63 -0.65
CA GLN A 76 13.57 -15.68 0.45
C GLN A 76 12.57 -14.55 0.20
N VAL A 77 11.95 -14.48 -0.97
CA VAL A 77 10.97 -13.44 -1.34
C VAL A 77 9.57 -14.04 -1.35
N ARG A 78 8.72 -13.57 -0.44
CA ARG A 78 7.27 -13.83 -0.49
C ARG A 78 6.54 -12.56 -0.88
N VAL A 79 5.69 -12.62 -1.90
CA VAL A 79 4.90 -11.46 -2.35
C VAL A 79 3.45 -11.63 -1.89
N VAL A 80 2.92 -10.61 -1.20
CA VAL A 80 1.50 -10.48 -0.90
C VAL A 80 0.88 -9.64 -2.01
N ALA A 81 0.16 -10.29 -2.93
CA ALA A 81 -0.55 -9.63 -4.02
C ALA A 81 -1.95 -9.23 -3.56
N LEU A 82 -2.27 -7.94 -3.71
CA LEU A 82 -3.56 -7.36 -3.44
C LEU A 82 -4.16 -6.80 -4.72
N ASP A 83 -5.45 -7.02 -4.93
CA ASP A 83 -6.15 -6.77 -6.16
C ASP A 83 -7.42 -5.94 -5.91
N ALA A 84 -7.55 -4.87 -6.69
CA ALA A 84 -8.76 -4.07 -6.80
C ALA A 84 -9.09 -3.77 -8.27
N SER A 85 -8.63 -4.63 -9.18
CA SER A 85 -8.85 -4.56 -10.62
C SER A 85 -10.34 -4.75 -10.94
N LYS A 86 -10.73 -4.24 -12.11
CA LYS A 86 -12.09 -4.31 -12.63
C LYS A 86 -12.04 -4.36 -14.16
N PRO A 87 -13.14 -4.66 -14.86
CA PRO A 87 -13.18 -4.55 -16.30
C PRO A 87 -12.64 -3.19 -16.77
N GLY A 88 -11.64 -3.21 -17.66
CA GLY A 88 -10.98 -2.01 -18.18
C GLY A 88 -9.92 -1.37 -17.26
N LYS A 89 -9.65 -1.89 -16.07
CA LYS A 89 -8.62 -1.32 -15.17
C LYS A 89 -7.88 -2.39 -14.39
N LEU A 90 -6.57 -2.38 -14.54
CA LEU A 90 -5.63 -3.09 -13.68
C LEU A 90 -5.29 -2.22 -12.47
N SER A 91 -5.42 -2.76 -11.26
CA SER A 91 -5.09 -2.07 -10.00
C SER A 91 -4.63 -3.10 -8.97
N LYS A 92 -3.31 -3.28 -8.84
CA LYS A 92 -2.71 -4.25 -7.92
C LYS A 92 -1.66 -3.61 -7.03
N HIS A 93 -1.67 -3.96 -5.75
CA HIS A 93 -0.59 -3.65 -4.83
C HIS A 93 0.18 -4.93 -4.50
N TYR A 94 1.50 -4.89 -4.52
CA TYR A 94 2.35 -5.99 -4.09
C TYR A 94 3.15 -5.55 -2.86
N VAL A 95 3.13 -6.35 -1.80
CA VAL A 95 3.97 -6.14 -0.62
C VAL A 95 4.95 -7.31 -0.50
N PHE A 96 6.25 -7.01 -0.54
CA PHE A 96 7.34 -7.98 -0.56
C PHE A 96 7.83 -8.23 0.86
N ARG A 97 7.75 -9.48 1.30
CA ARG A 97 8.28 -9.97 2.57
C ARG A 97 9.61 -10.67 2.29
N LEU A 98 10.72 -10.02 2.65
CA LEU A 98 12.08 -10.48 2.37
C LEU A 98 12.66 -11.22 3.57
N ALA A 99 13.28 -12.38 3.32
CA ALA A 99 13.88 -13.26 4.33
C ALA A 99 12.94 -13.49 5.54
N GLY A 100 11.68 -13.89 5.27
CA GLY A 100 10.68 -14.10 6.31
C GLY A 100 10.21 -12.81 7.03
N GLY A 101 10.54 -11.63 6.51
CA GLY A 101 10.30 -10.33 7.15
C GLY A 101 11.51 -9.78 7.93
N GLY A 102 12.64 -10.49 7.91
CA GLY A 102 13.88 -10.07 8.57
C GLY A 102 14.68 -9.01 7.79
N VAL A 103 14.30 -8.69 6.55
CA VAL A 103 14.90 -7.60 5.77
C VAL A 103 13.80 -6.64 5.32
N VAL A 104 14.01 -5.34 5.58
CA VAL A 104 13.09 -4.27 5.22
C VAL A 104 13.87 -3.08 4.66
N PHE A 105 13.23 -2.27 3.82
CA PHE A 105 13.84 -1.06 3.30
C PHE A 105 13.91 0.01 4.39
N ARG A 106 14.95 0.86 4.37
CA ARG A 106 15.10 1.94 5.37
C ARG A 106 13.88 2.84 5.44
N ASN A 107 13.26 3.15 4.30
CA ASN A 107 11.99 3.87 4.21
C ASN A 107 11.44 3.82 2.76
N ALA A 108 10.28 4.44 2.55
CA ALA A 108 9.59 4.50 1.26
C ALA A 108 10.43 5.13 0.13
N TYR A 109 11.38 6.04 0.42
CA TYR A 109 12.22 6.63 -0.63
C TYR A 109 13.22 5.62 -1.19
N HIS A 110 13.73 4.72 -0.35
CA HIS A 110 14.55 3.59 -0.79
C HIS A 110 13.73 2.60 -1.63
N CYS A 111 12.45 2.36 -1.32
CA CYS A 111 11.55 1.62 -2.22
C CYS A 111 11.41 2.33 -3.57
N GLY A 112 11.28 3.67 -3.56
CA GLY A 112 11.27 4.46 -4.79
C GLY A 112 12.56 4.31 -5.60
N ALA A 113 13.72 4.29 -4.94
CA ALA A 113 15.02 4.11 -5.60
C ALA A 113 15.09 2.74 -6.29
N PHE A 114 14.61 1.70 -5.60
CA PHE A 114 14.46 0.37 -6.17
C PHE A 114 13.57 0.39 -7.41
N VAL A 115 12.39 1.04 -7.37
CA VAL A 115 11.50 1.11 -8.53
C VAL A 115 12.09 1.92 -9.69
N ARG A 116 12.87 2.96 -9.41
CA ARG A 116 13.63 3.68 -10.45
C ARG A 116 14.70 2.79 -11.09
N ARG A 117 15.44 2.01 -10.30
CA ARG A 117 16.39 1.01 -10.79
C ARG A 117 15.68 -0.09 -11.59
N LEU A 118 14.51 -0.56 -11.15
CA LEU A 118 13.66 -1.53 -11.86
C LEU A 118 13.24 -0.98 -13.23
N ARG A 119 12.79 0.27 -13.30
CA ARG A 119 12.46 0.93 -14.57
C ARG A 119 13.64 0.91 -15.54
N GLN A 120 14.85 1.22 -15.08
CA GLN A 120 16.05 1.19 -15.92
C GLN A 120 16.42 -0.22 -16.36
N ARG A 121 16.28 -1.19 -15.45
CA ARG A 121 16.50 -2.61 -15.74
C ARG A 121 15.58 -3.12 -16.85
N VAL A 122 14.28 -2.80 -16.79
CA VAL A 122 13.34 -3.22 -17.85
C VAL A 122 13.55 -2.49 -19.17
N LEU A 123 13.98 -1.21 -19.14
CA LEU A 123 14.37 -0.51 -20.37
C LEU A 123 15.55 -1.20 -21.05
N ARG A 124 16.57 -1.60 -20.29
CA ARG A 124 17.75 -2.28 -20.85
C ARG A 124 17.43 -3.69 -21.35
N SER A 125 16.52 -4.39 -20.67
CA SER A 125 16.25 -5.81 -20.95
C SER A 125 15.18 -6.00 -22.03
N TYR A 126 14.24 -5.06 -22.18
CA TYR A 126 13.09 -5.18 -23.07
C TYR A 126 13.01 -4.06 -24.13
N GLY A 127 14.03 -3.22 -24.24
CA GLY A 127 14.15 -2.16 -25.25
C GLY A 127 14.01 -0.75 -24.69
N LEU A 128 14.82 0.18 -25.20
CA LEU A 128 14.84 1.58 -24.77
C LEU A 128 13.69 2.40 -25.35
N GLU A 129 13.13 1.97 -26.48
CA GLU A 129 11.94 2.56 -27.10
C GLU A 129 10.71 2.25 -26.24
N VAL A 130 10.25 3.24 -25.48
CA VAL A 130 9.14 3.10 -24.52
C VAL A 130 7.83 2.71 -25.19
N GLU A 131 7.68 3.01 -26.48
CA GLU A 131 6.50 2.68 -27.28
C GLU A 131 6.38 1.18 -27.56
N ARG A 132 7.52 0.47 -27.57
CA ARG A 132 7.58 -0.99 -27.80
C ARG A 132 7.85 -1.78 -26.53
N ASN A 133 8.25 -1.11 -25.45
CA ASN A 133 8.58 -1.78 -24.20
C ASN A 133 7.29 -2.18 -23.45
N PRO A 134 7.08 -3.47 -23.12
CA PRO A 134 5.82 -3.96 -22.56
C PRO A 134 5.49 -3.40 -21.17
N PHE A 135 6.49 -2.86 -20.45
CA PHE A 135 6.29 -2.25 -19.14
C PHE A 135 5.87 -0.77 -19.20
N PHE A 136 5.72 -0.21 -20.39
CA PHE A 136 5.32 1.19 -20.58
C PHE A 136 3.94 1.24 -21.26
N VAL A 137 2.94 1.63 -20.47
CA VAL A 137 1.53 1.59 -20.84
C VAL A 137 1.04 2.96 -21.31
N ARG A 138 0.04 2.97 -22.19
CA ARG A 138 -0.72 4.16 -22.57
C ARG A 138 -1.43 4.74 -21.37
N LYS A 139 -1.26 6.04 -21.15
CA LYS A 139 -2.05 6.84 -20.21
C LYS A 139 -2.47 8.15 -20.86
N LEU A 140 -3.61 8.67 -20.42
CA LEU A 140 -4.06 10.01 -20.76
C LEU A 140 -3.62 10.98 -19.66
N GLU A 141 -2.86 12.00 -20.04
CA GLU A 141 -2.53 13.12 -19.17
C GLU A 141 -3.25 14.37 -19.64
N SER A 142 -3.68 15.22 -18.69
CA SER A 142 -4.28 16.51 -19.02
C SER A 142 -3.26 17.38 -19.73
N ASP A 143 -3.62 17.91 -20.89
CA ASP A 143 -2.80 18.88 -21.60
C ASP A 143 -2.74 20.18 -20.79
N ARG A 144 -1.54 20.52 -20.31
CA ARG A 144 -1.30 21.73 -19.53
C ARG A 144 -1.40 23.00 -20.38
N THR A 145 -1.26 22.88 -21.70
CA THR A 145 -1.35 23.99 -22.65
C THR A 145 -2.77 24.22 -23.15
N CYS A 146 -3.59 23.16 -23.19
CA CYS A 146 -4.97 23.21 -23.65
C CYS A 146 -5.93 22.56 -22.63
N PRO A 147 -6.44 23.33 -21.64
CA PRO A 147 -7.38 22.81 -20.66
C PRO A 147 -8.57 22.09 -21.30
N GLY A 148 -8.94 20.92 -20.77
CA GLY A 148 -10.00 20.08 -21.32
C GLY A 148 -9.56 19.09 -22.40
N HIS A 149 -8.30 19.17 -22.87
CA HIS A 149 -7.71 18.18 -23.78
C HIS A 149 -6.84 17.20 -22.99
N SER A 150 -6.75 15.96 -23.48
CA SER A 150 -5.84 14.95 -22.94
C SER A 150 -4.86 14.53 -24.02
N ILE A 151 -3.60 14.34 -23.64
CA ILE A 151 -2.57 13.78 -24.49
C ILE A 151 -2.28 12.34 -24.06
N GLU A 152 -2.02 11.48 -25.03
CA GLU A 152 -1.54 10.13 -24.74
C GLU A 152 -0.04 10.16 -24.48
N VAL A 153 0.38 9.56 -23.36
CA VAL A 153 1.77 9.37 -22.98
C VAL A 153 2.05 7.89 -22.73
N ARG A 154 3.34 7.50 -22.77
CA ARG A 154 3.80 6.19 -22.30
C ARG A 154 4.38 6.35 -20.90
N GLU A 155 3.76 5.70 -19.91
CA GLU A 155 4.26 5.69 -18.54
C GLU A 155 4.62 4.27 -18.09
N PHE A 156 5.64 4.15 -17.24
CA PHE A 156 5.97 2.89 -16.59
C PHE A 156 4.77 2.35 -15.80
N LEU A 157 4.50 1.06 -15.94
CA LEU A 157 3.36 0.34 -15.35
C LEU A 157 3.27 0.50 -13.82
N VAL A 158 4.42 0.61 -13.15
CA VAL A 158 4.48 0.83 -11.70
C VAL A 158 4.35 2.32 -11.38
N ASP A 159 3.37 2.68 -10.55
CA ASP A 159 3.19 4.04 -10.06
C ASP A 159 4.39 4.46 -9.20
N LYS A 160 5.18 5.42 -9.71
CA LYS A 160 6.33 6.00 -8.97
C LYS A 160 5.89 7.10 -8.00
N GLY A 161 4.66 7.59 -8.12
CA GLY A 161 4.08 8.63 -7.28
C GLY A 161 3.81 8.18 -5.85
N VAL A 162 3.86 6.87 -5.55
CA VAL A 162 3.60 6.34 -4.20
C VAL A 162 4.71 6.58 -3.19
N TYR A 163 5.94 6.82 -3.64
CA TYR A 163 7.11 6.91 -2.76
C TYR A 163 7.31 8.34 -2.23
N THR A 164 6.27 8.88 -1.58
CA THR A 164 6.21 10.27 -1.10
C THR A 164 6.04 10.35 0.41
N ARG A 165 6.25 11.57 0.96
CA ARG A 165 6.09 11.82 2.40
C ARG A 165 4.64 11.58 2.82
N ASN A 166 4.46 10.77 3.86
CA ASN A 166 3.15 10.51 4.48
C ASN A 166 2.12 9.97 3.47
N ARG A 167 2.55 9.07 2.57
CA ARG A 167 1.67 8.46 1.56
C ARG A 167 0.54 7.69 2.24
N ASN A 168 -0.69 7.91 1.78
CA ASN A 168 -1.81 7.04 2.12
C ASN A 168 -1.76 5.77 1.26
N PHE A 169 -1.72 4.60 1.90
CA PHE A 169 -1.72 3.30 1.26
C PHE A 169 -2.95 2.50 1.69
N ARG A 170 -3.81 2.12 0.73
CA ARG A 170 -5.12 1.53 1.06
C ARG A 170 -4.93 0.17 1.73
N LEU A 171 -5.65 -0.05 2.83
CA LEU A 171 -5.58 -1.32 3.56
C LEU A 171 -6.31 -2.45 2.82
N TRP A 172 -5.86 -3.69 3.06
CA TRP A 172 -6.61 -4.89 2.68
C TRP A 172 -8.02 -4.83 3.26
N ARG A 173 -9.01 -5.22 2.46
CA ARG A 173 -10.47 -5.14 2.70
C ARG A 173 -11.06 -3.73 2.76
N SER A 174 -10.26 -2.69 2.51
CA SER A 174 -10.76 -1.32 2.40
C SER A 174 -11.12 -0.93 0.98
N VAL A 175 -12.12 -0.06 0.87
CA VAL A 175 -12.68 0.50 -0.36
C VAL A 175 -12.24 1.95 -0.57
N LYS A 176 -12.34 2.44 -1.80
CA LYS A 176 -12.30 3.89 -2.06
C LYS A 176 -13.68 4.47 -1.75
N GLU A 177 -13.76 5.69 -1.27
CA GLU A 177 -15.05 6.35 -1.02
C GLU A 177 -15.94 6.40 -2.27
N THR A 178 -15.31 6.61 -3.43
CA THR A 178 -15.95 6.65 -4.75
C THR A 178 -16.22 5.26 -5.37
N ALA A 179 -15.81 4.18 -4.71
CA ALA A 179 -15.98 2.80 -5.20
C ALA A 179 -16.16 1.84 -4.01
N ARG A 180 -17.32 1.95 -3.35
CA ARG A 180 -17.67 1.22 -2.11
C ARG A 180 -17.88 -0.29 -2.30
N ASP A 181 -18.03 -0.72 -3.55
CA ASP A 181 -18.21 -2.11 -3.98
C ASP A 181 -16.88 -2.81 -4.31
N ARG A 182 -15.74 -2.11 -4.23
CA ARG A 182 -14.43 -2.60 -4.69
C ARG A 182 -13.38 -2.60 -3.58
N PRO A 183 -13.47 -3.55 -2.64
CA PRO A 183 -12.44 -3.71 -1.62
C PRO A 183 -11.13 -4.15 -2.26
N LEU A 184 -10.02 -3.76 -1.64
CA LEU A 184 -8.70 -4.30 -1.96
C LEU A 184 -8.59 -5.70 -1.37
N LEU A 185 -8.67 -6.75 -2.19
CA LEU A 185 -8.65 -8.14 -1.74
C LEU A 185 -7.27 -8.75 -1.95
N ARG A 186 -6.94 -9.87 -1.30
CA ARG A 186 -5.79 -10.65 -1.74
C ARG A 186 -6.13 -11.30 -3.07
N GLU A 187 -5.15 -11.42 -3.96
CA GLU A 187 -5.35 -12.09 -5.25
C GLU A 187 -5.88 -13.52 -5.04
N GLY A 188 -6.97 -13.86 -5.75
CA GLY A 188 -7.68 -15.13 -5.63
C GLY A 188 -8.55 -15.29 -4.38
N GLU A 189 -8.64 -14.29 -3.51
CA GLU A 189 -9.49 -14.33 -2.31
C GLU A 189 -10.96 -14.04 -2.63
N PRO A 190 -11.90 -14.90 -2.21
CA PRO A 190 -13.33 -14.59 -2.30
C PRO A 190 -13.69 -13.33 -1.49
N GLY A 191 -14.58 -12.49 -2.04
CA GLY A 191 -15.00 -11.25 -1.41
C GLY A 191 -15.72 -11.42 -0.07
N ASP A 192 -16.22 -12.61 0.23
CA ASP A 192 -16.90 -13.00 1.48
C ASP A 192 -16.02 -13.83 2.41
N ALA A 193 -14.76 -14.11 2.04
CA ALA A 193 -13.87 -14.92 2.87
C ALA A 193 -13.72 -14.31 4.28
N PRO A 194 -13.59 -15.14 5.33
CA PRO A 194 -13.49 -14.66 6.69
C PRO A 194 -12.23 -13.81 6.88
N LEU A 195 -12.34 -12.80 7.73
CA LEU A 195 -11.22 -11.94 8.07
C LEU A 195 -10.15 -12.70 8.86
N CYS A 196 -8.91 -12.65 8.38
CA CYS A 196 -7.75 -13.20 9.06
C CYS A 196 -6.80 -12.09 9.52
N LYS A 197 -6.52 -12.06 10.84
CA LYS A 197 -5.63 -11.09 11.46
C LYS A 197 -4.20 -11.15 10.91
N LEU A 198 -3.69 -12.37 10.70
CA LEU A 198 -2.35 -12.56 10.15
C LEU A 198 -2.26 -12.02 8.72
N THR A 199 -3.29 -12.26 7.90
CA THR A 199 -3.38 -11.69 6.56
C THR A 199 -3.40 -10.17 6.59
N PHE A 200 -4.22 -9.57 7.46
CA PHE A 200 -4.25 -8.10 7.61
C PHE A 200 -2.87 -7.52 7.95
N PHE A 201 -2.16 -8.10 8.92
CA PHE A 201 -0.80 -7.69 9.26
C PHE A 201 0.24 -8.01 8.18
N ASP A 202 -0.01 -9.02 7.35
CA ASP A 202 0.79 -9.32 6.17
C ASP A 202 0.69 -8.28 5.05
N CYS A 203 -0.42 -7.54 5.02
CA CYS A 203 -0.68 -6.49 4.04
C CYS A 203 -0.12 -5.12 4.46
N LEU A 204 0.26 -4.94 5.72
CA LEU A 204 0.79 -3.66 6.23
C LEU A 204 2.24 -3.45 5.77
N VAL A 205 2.49 -2.24 5.25
CA VAL A 205 3.77 -1.85 4.66
C VAL A 205 4.78 -1.44 5.74
N GLN A 206 4.36 -0.80 6.83
CA GLN A 206 5.23 -0.35 7.92
C GLN A 206 5.12 -1.17 9.20
N ARG A 207 4.42 -2.31 9.17
CA ARG A 207 4.50 -3.30 10.24
C ARG A 207 5.75 -4.17 10.03
N THR A 208 6.88 -3.71 10.55
CA THR A 208 8.18 -4.40 10.49
C THR A 208 8.52 -5.07 11.82
N ALA A 209 9.41 -6.06 11.81
CA ALA A 209 9.97 -6.60 13.04
C ALA A 209 10.95 -5.58 13.66
N PRO A 210 11.02 -5.44 15.00
CA PRO A 210 11.91 -4.48 15.65
C PRO A 210 13.40 -4.72 15.35
N ASP A 211 13.77 -5.96 15.07
CA ASP A 211 15.11 -6.46 14.78
C ASP A 211 15.36 -6.66 13.28
N ALA A 212 14.45 -6.20 12.41
CA ALA A 212 14.62 -6.32 10.98
C ALA A 212 15.87 -5.58 10.48
N ARG A 213 16.66 -6.24 9.63
CA ARG A 213 17.81 -5.64 8.97
C ARG A 213 17.33 -4.61 7.96
N LEU A 214 17.85 -3.39 8.08
CA LEU A 214 17.59 -2.32 7.12
C LEU A 214 18.39 -2.53 5.84
N PHE A 215 17.71 -2.36 4.71
CA PHE A 215 18.28 -2.37 3.37
C PHE A 215 18.25 -0.96 2.77
N ASP A 216 19.44 -0.49 2.41
CA ASP A 216 19.69 0.84 1.86
C ASP A 216 19.80 0.77 0.34
N CYS A 217 18.65 0.79 -0.35
CA CYS A 217 18.66 0.93 -1.81
C CYS A 217 18.98 2.39 -2.19
N LEU A 218 20.17 2.64 -2.70
CA LEU A 218 20.59 3.97 -3.16
C LEU A 218 20.05 4.26 -4.57
N GLU A 219 20.11 5.52 -4.99
CA GLU A 219 19.88 5.91 -6.39
C GLU A 219 20.96 5.32 -7.30
N GLN A 220 20.78 5.35 -8.62
CA GLN A 220 21.72 4.75 -9.57
C GLN A 220 23.12 5.39 -9.54
N ASP A 221 23.23 6.63 -9.09
CA ASP A 221 24.48 7.37 -8.86
C ASP A 221 25.02 7.20 -7.43
N ASP A 222 24.50 6.21 -6.69
CA ASP A 222 24.80 5.90 -5.29
C ASP A 222 24.46 7.03 -4.30
N SER A 223 23.65 8.02 -4.70
CA SER A 223 23.14 9.03 -3.80
C SER A 223 21.99 8.50 -2.91
N THR A 224 21.82 9.12 -1.74
CA THR A 224 20.69 8.82 -0.85
C THR A 224 19.38 9.28 -1.48
N PRO A 225 18.37 8.42 -1.59
CA PRO A 225 17.12 8.76 -2.26
C PRO A 225 16.30 9.80 -1.49
N ARG A 226 15.56 10.60 -2.24
CA ARG A 226 14.68 11.67 -1.73
C ARG A 226 13.23 11.45 -2.19
N SER A 227 12.30 12.17 -1.55
CA SER A 227 10.89 12.19 -1.95
C SER A 227 10.73 12.61 -3.41
N THR A 228 9.88 11.92 -4.17
CA THR A 228 9.55 12.27 -5.56
C THR A 228 8.78 13.59 -5.70
N THR A 229 8.26 14.16 -4.61
CA THR A 229 7.61 15.48 -4.59
C THR A 229 8.59 16.63 -4.32
N ALA A 230 9.86 16.35 -3.97
CA ALA A 230 10.85 17.40 -3.85
C ALA A 230 11.21 17.85 -5.26
N ALA A 231 10.79 19.07 -5.63
CA ALA A 231 11.22 19.72 -6.87
C ALA A 231 12.74 19.57 -7.02
N VAL A 232 13.16 19.12 -8.20
CA VAL A 232 14.57 19.01 -8.59
C VAL A 232 15.16 20.42 -8.53
N VAL A 233 15.90 20.73 -7.46
CA VAL A 233 16.92 21.77 -7.51
C VAL A 233 18.13 21.10 -8.17
N PRO A 234 18.61 21.55 -9.34
CA PRO A 234 19.78 20.96 -9.96
C PRO A 234 20.96 21.07 -8.99
N ALA A 235 21.63 19.96 -8.70
CA ALA A 235 22.90 20.01 -8.02
C ALA A 235 23.92 20.73 -8.93
N PRO A 236 24.74 21.65 -8.40
CA PRO A 236 25.81 22.23 -9.19
C PRO A 236 26.81 21.12 -9.54
N ALA A 237 27.25 21.12 -10.80
CA ALA A 237 28.24 20.17 -11.31
C ALA A 237 29.52 20.21 -10.45
N ALA A 238 29.81 19.11 -9.77
CA ALA A 238 31.06 18.93 -9.04
C ALA A 238 31.86 17.78 -9.67
N ALA A 239 33.12 18.10 -9.97
CA ALA A 239 34.08 17.28 -10.67
C ALA A 239 34.35 15.92 -9.99
N ALA A 240 34.70 14.93 -10.80
CA ALA A 240 35.09 13.60 -10.38
C ALA A 240 36.29 13.61 -9.41
N PRO A 241 36.33 12.66 -8.46
CA PRO A 241 37.60 12.13 -8.00
C PRO A 241 37.68 10.60 -8.08
N ASP A 242 38.94 10.19 -8.18
CA ASP A 242 39.50 8.86 -8.37
C ASP A 242 38.91 7.70 -7.57
N ALA A 243 39.03 6.53 -8.21
CA ALA A 243 38.85 5.21 -7.66
C ALA A 243 39.68 4.98 -6.39
N LYS A 244 39.02 4.56 -5.30
CA LYS A 244 39.60 3.72 -4.24
C LYS A 244 38.51 2.93 -3.52
N LYS A 245 38.71 1.61 -3.48
CA LYS A 245 37.91 0.59 -2.79
C LYS A 245 37.46 1.01 -1.39
N ARG A 246 36.17 0.85 -1.07
CA ARG A 246 35.73 0.52 0.30
C ARG A 246 34.28 -0.01 0.37
N VAL A 247 34.14 -1.18 1.00
CA VAL A 247 32.95 -1.78 1.63
C VAL A 247 33.43 -2.08 3.08
N PRO A 248 32.63 -1.95 4.17
CA PRO A 248 31.21 -2.30 4.26
C PRO A 248 30.25 -1.28 4.89
N ALA A 249 28.97 -1.59 4.69
CA ALA A 249 27.78 -1.03 5.31
C ALA A 249 27.85 -1.06 6.86
N SER A 250 27.53 0.08 7.48
CA SER A 250 27.38 0.16 8.93
C SER A 250 25.93 -0.12 9.34
N ILE A 251 25.72 -1.18 10.12
CA ILE A 251 24.50 -1.43 10.88
C ILE A 251 24.32 -0.27 11.87
N ARG A 252 23.19 0.43 11.81
CA ARG A 252 22.77 1.38 12.85
C ARG A 252 21.44 0.91 13.40
N THR A 253 21.41 0.65 14.70
CA THR A 253 20.19 0.37 15.47
C THR A 253 19.28 1.59 15.42
N ALA A 254 17.98 1.38 15.18
CA ALA A 254 16.98 2.44 15.17
C ALA A 254 16.82 3.02 16.58
N ASP A 255 16.83 4.34 16.69
CA ASP A 255 16.62 5.05 17.96
C ASP A 255 15.11 5.10 18.28
N THR A 256 14.70 4.28 19.25
CA THR A 256 13.30 4.05 19.62
C THR A 256 12.69 5.15 20.50
N THR A 257 13.47 6.15 20.93
CA THR A 257 13.00 7.17 21.88
C THR A 257 12.20 8.29 21.22
N ALA A 258 12.46 8.59 19.94
CA ALA A 258 11.74 9.63 19.19
C ALA A 258 10.27 9.25 18.89
N ASP A 259 9.94 7.96 18.78
CA ASP A 259 8.60 7.48 18.44
C ASP A 259 7.59 7.59 19.60
N ALA A 260 8.05 7.51 20.85
CA ALA A 260 7.17 7.62 22.02
C ALA A 260 6.62 9.03 22.21
N ALA A 261 7.46 10.05 22.01
CA ALA A 261 7.05 11.46 22.12
C ALA A 261 6.09 11.86 21.00
N LEU A 262 6.33 11.37 19.77
CA LEU A 262 5.46 11.61 18.62
C LEU A 262 4.08 10.97 18.83
N ARG A 263 4.05 9.75 19.37
CA ARG A 263 2.81 9.04 19.71
C ARG A 263 1.97 9.80 20.74
N ALA A 264 2.58 10.26 21.83
CA ALA A 264 1.90 11.03 22.87
C ALA A 264 1.32 12.35 22.33
N HIS A 265 2.06 13.04 21.45
CA HIS A 265 1.58 14.26 20.81
C HIS A 265 0.33 14.02 19.95
N TYR A 266 0.33 12.99 19.10
CA TYR A 266 -0.80 12.70 18.22
C TYR A 266 -2.03 12.16 18.96
N GLU A 267 -1.84 11.37 20.02
CA GLU A 267 -2.96 10.92 20.88
C GLU A 267 -3.62 12.11 21.62
N HIS A 268 -2.86 13.15 21.97
CA HIS A 268 -3.38 14.37 22.60
C HIS A 268 -4.10 15.30 21.61
N VAL A 269 -3.56 15.47 20.40
CA VAL A 269 -4.11 16.40 19.38
C VAL A 269 -5.34 15.80 18.66
N TYR A 270 -5.40 14.48 18.51
CA TYR A 270 -6.51 13.77 17.86
C TYR A 270 -7.10 12.68 18.76
N PRO A 271 -7.76 13.04 19.87
CA PRO A 271 -8.36 12.05 20.76
C PRO A 271 -9.36 11.20 19.96
N PHE A 272 -9.19 9.88 20.07
CA PHE A 272 -9.91 8.85 19.29
C PHE A 272 -11.43 9.11 19.22
N GLN A 273 -12.02 9.58 20.32
CA GLN A 273 -13.45 9.89 20.45
C GLN A 273 -13.90 11.05 19.54
N ALA A 274 -13.10 12.11 19.44
CA ALA A 274 -13.45 13.29 18.63
C ALA A 274 -13.37 13.01 17.13
N VAL A 275 -12.41 12.19 16.70
CA VAL A 275 -12.31 11.72 15.31
C VAL A 275 -13.47 10.78 14.95
N TYR A 276 -13.92 9.96 15.90
CA TYR A 276 -15.06 9.06 15.72
C TYR A 276 -16.39 9.80 15.55
N GLU A 277 -16.61 10.86 16.33
CA GLU A 277 -17.80 11.72 16.20
C GLU A 277 -17.82 12.49 14.87
N LEU A 278 -16.66 12.91 14.37
CA LEU A 278 -16.55 13.67 13.11
C LEU A 278 -16.87 12.83 11.85
N PHE A 279 -16.62 11.52 11.86
CA PHE A 279 -16.67 10.66 10.65
C PHE A 279 -17.66 9.49 10.69
N GLY A 280 -18.46 9.31 11.76
CA GLY A 280 -19.42 8.20 11.77
C GLY A 280 -20.45 8.15 12.91
N GLY A 281 -20.50 9.12 13.81
CA GLY A 281 -21.35 9.08 14.99
C GLY A 281 -22.80 9.55 14.80
N HIS A 282 -23.55 9.05 13.83
CA HIS A 282 -25.03 9.20 13.81
C HIS A 282 -25.73 7.84 13.77
N ALA A 283 -25.40 6.97 14.72
CA ALA A 283 -26.33 5.92 15.13
C ALA A 283 -27.37 6.55 16.06
N ARG A 284 -28.60 6.66 15.56
CA ARG A 284 -29.78 7.24 16.21
C ARG A 284 -29.90 6.78 17.67
N ARG A 285 -30.02 7.71 18.60
CA ARG A 285 -30.47 7.42 19.97
C ARG A 285 -31.89 6.85 19.88
N CYS A 286 -32.03 5.56 20.17
CA CYS A 286 -33.33 4.96 20.44
C CYS A 286 -33.75 5.40 21.85
N THR A 287 -34.58 6.44 21.94
CA THR A 287 -35.21 6.87 23.18
C THR A 287 -36.57 6.20 23.34
N SER A 288 -36.61 5.09 24.07
CA SER A 288 -37.77 4.56 24.81
C SER A 288 -37.36 3.19 25.37
N GLY A 289 -37.51 2.83 26.63
CA GLY A 289 -38.14 3.43 27.78
C GLY A 289 -38.13 2.36 28.88
N ARG A 290 -37.66 2.73 30.07
CA ARG A 290 -38.07 2.23 31.39
C ARG A 290 -38.22 0.71 31.57
N CYS A 291 -37.19 0.11 32.16
CA CYS A 291 -37.29 -1.16 32.88
C CYS A 291 -37.89 -0.90 34.28
N THR A 292 -39.06 -1.47 34.58
CA THR A 292 -39.50 -1.75 35.95
C THR A 292 -40.13 -3.13 36.01
N ARG A 293 -39.61 -3.95 36.93
CA ARG A 293 -40.09 -5.27 37.36
C ARG A 293 -41.57 -5.21 37.77
N THR A 294 -42.33 -6.25 37.41
CA THR A 294 -43.12 -7.15 38.29
C THR A 294 -44.03 -8.07 37.46
N GLY A 295 -44.25 -9.31 37.92
CA GLY A 295 -45.46 -10.09 37.58
C GLY A 295 -45.27 -11.31 36.68
N THR A 296 -45.30 -12.49 37.30
CA THR A 296 -45.38 -13.85 36.74
C THR A 296 -46.79 -14.17 36.15
N PRO A 297 -47.11 -15.39 35.66
CA PRO A 297 -47.17 -15.79 34.25
C PRO A 297 -48.57 -16.19 33.74
N ALA A 298 -48.79 -16.35 32.42
CA ALA A 298 -49.82 -17.27 31.91
C ALA A 298 -49.69 -17.59 30.40
N ARG A 299 -49.55 -18.90 30.13
CA ARG A 299 -50.19 -19.74 29.09
C ARG A 299 -50.79 -19.10 27.83
N GLY A 300 -50.50 -19.71 26.67
CA GLY A 300 -51.43 -19.74 25.54
C GLY A 300 -50.78 -19.81 24.16
N THR A 301 -50.44 -21.01 23.69
CA THR A 301 -50.56 -21.38 22.26
C THR A 301 -52.06 -21.45 21.87
N PRO A 302 -52.47 -21.61 20.59
CA PRO A 302 -51.76 -21.52 19.30
C PRO A 302 -52.61 -20.80 18.20
N THR A 303 -52.21 -20.95 16.93
CA THR A 303 -53.06 -20.99 15.71
C THR A 303 -53.57 -19.66 15.11
N TRP A 304 -53.73 -19.44 13.80
CA TRP A 304 -53.59 -20.20 12.54
C TRP A 304 -53.71 -19.20 11.35
N CYS A 305 -53.25 -19.62 10.16
CA CYS A 305 -53.77 -19.34 8.81
C CYS A 305 -53.94 -17.90 8.28
N SER A 306 -53.26 -17.56 7.17
CA SER A 306 -53.78 -17.52 5.77
C SER A 306 -54.62 -16.27 5.49
N THR A 307 -54.40 -15.46 4.46
CA THR A 307 -54.45 -15.75 3.01
C THR A 307 -53.87 -14.53 2.28
N ALA A 308 -53.03 -14.72 1.26
CA ALA A 308 -53.37 -14.58 -0.16
C ALA A 308 -54.00 -13.22 -0.56
N SER A 309 -53.22 -12.44 -1.31
CA SER A 309 -53.52 -11.94 -2.67
C SER A 309 -52.22 -11.45 -3.29
#